data_AF-A0A5C9AB42-F1
#
_entry.id   AF-A0A5C9AB42-F1
#
_cell.length_a   1.000
_cell.length_b   1.000
_cell.length_c   1.000
_cell.angle_alpha   90.00
_cell.angle_beta   90.00
_cell.angle_gamma   90.00
#
_symmetry.space_group_name_H-M   'P 1'
#
loop_
_entity.id
_entity.type
_entity.pdbx_description
1 polymer ?
#
loop_
_entity_poly.entity_id
_entity_poly.type
_entity_poly.pdbx_seq_one_letter_code
_entity_poly.pdbx_strand_id
1 'polypeptide(L)' 'VPTTDLVNDRGMPGDGVINIPSIRRLVENAGFNGAIELEIFSPYWWQKDINSTLDISVDRIAHYC' A
#
# COMPACT_ATOMS: atom_id res chain seq x y z
N VAL A 1 4.71 7.19 12.09
CA VAL A 1 4.78 6.47 13.39
C VAL A 1 5.92 5.47 13.36
N PRO A 2 6.60 5.16 14.48
CA PRO A 2 7.66 4.15 14.47
C PRO A 2 7.06 2.75 14.29
N THR A 3 7.66 1.95 13.42
CA THR A 3 7.29 0.54 13.21
C THR A 3 7.46 -0.25 14.51
N THR A 4 6.41 -0.95 14.91
CA THR A 4 6.39 -1.76 16.14
C THR A 4 6.53 -3.26 15.89
N ASP A 5 6.18 -3.72 14.68
CA ASP A 5 6.36 -5.09 14.21
C ASP A 5 6.87 -5.06 12.75
N LEU A 6 7.96 -5.76 12.46
CA LEU A 6 8.60 -5.71 11.14
C LEU A 6 7.79 -6.44 10.04
N VAL A 7 6.91 -7.36 10.42
CA VAL A 7 6.11 -8.17 9.49
C VAL A 7 4.68 -7.63 9.43
N ASN A 8 4.08 -7.39 10.58
CA ASN A 8 2.64 -7.16 10.75
C ASN A 8 2.27 -5.69 10.98
N ASP A 9 3.16 -4.73 10.71
CA ASP A 9 2.86 -3.30 10.87
C ASP A 9 2.95 -2.55 9.54
N ARG A 10 2.51 -3.18 8.46
CA ARG A 10 2.46 -2.54 7.14
C ARG A 10 1.33 -1.50 7.12
N GLY A 11 1.64 -0.32 6.57
CA GLY A 11 0.68 0.75 6.35
C GLY A 11 0.00 0.67 4.99
N MET A 12 -1.14 1.36 4.86
CA MET A 12 -1.77 1.61 3.57
C MET A 12 -0.90 2.58 2.73
N PRO A 13 -0.88 2.51 1.39
CA PRO A 13 -0.14 3.47 0.57
C PRO A 13 -0.43 4.92 0.96
N GLY A 14 0.64 5.69 1.16
CA GLY A 14 0.59 7.08 1.62
C GLY A 14 0.66 7.29 3.14
N ASP A 15 0.42 6.27 3.97
CA ASP A 15 0.50 6.41 5.44
C ASP A 15 1.94 6.26 5.97
N GLY A 16 2.83 5.68 5.17
CA GLY A 16 4.23 5.47 5.47
C GLY A 16 5.17 6.54 4.92
N VAL A 17 6.45 6.20 4.82
CA VAL A 17 7.50 7.09 4.30
C VAL A 17 8.06 6.66 2.94
N ILE A 18 7.51 5.59 2.36
CA ILE A 18 7.97 5.06 1.07
C ILE A 18 7.49 6.00 -0.04
N ASN A 19 8.41 6.43 -0.90
CA ASN A 19 8.09 7.14 -2.13
C ASN A 19 7.67 6.15 -3.23
N ILE A 20 6.45 5.64 -3.11
CA ILE A 20 5.87 4.64 -4.01
C ILE A 20 5.86 5.13 -5.47
N PRO A 21 5.45 6.38 -5.80
CA PRO A 21 5.41 6.83 -7.20
C PRO A 21 6.78 6.77 -7.90
N SER A 22 7.86 7.04 -7.17
CA SER A 22 9.21 6.97 -7.73
C SER A 22 9.63 5.53 -8.01
N ILE A 23 9.32 4.59 -7.12
CA ILE A 23 9.60 3.16 -7.33
C ILE A 23 8.78 2.63 -8.50
N ARG A 24 7.49 2.95 -8.56
CA ARG A 24 6.62 2.54 -9.67
C ARG A 24 7.16 3.01 -11.01
N ARG A 25 7.55 4.28 -11.10
CA ARG A 25 8.16 4.82 -12.33
C ARG A 25 9.42 4.07 -12.76
N LEU A 26 10.24 3.59 -11.82
CA LEU A 26 11.40 2.76 -12.16
C LEU A 26 10.99 1.41 -12.76
N VAL A 27 9.97 0.77 -12.18
CA VAL A 27 9.43 -0.52 -12.63
C VAL A 27 8.78 -0.40 -14.01
N GLU A 28 7.98 0.64 -14.22
CA GLU A 28 7.34 0.91 -15.52
C GLU A 28 8.38 1.26 -16.60
N ASN A 29 9.41 2.03 -16.27
CA ASN A 29 10.52 2.32 -17.19
C ASN A 29 11.35 1.07 -17.55
N ALA A 30 11.35 0.05 -16.69
CA ALA A 30 11.94 -1.25 -16.99
C ALA A 30 11.03 -2.12 -17.90
N GLY A 31 9.85 -1.63 -18.29
CA GLY A 31 8.95 -2.25 -19.26
C GLY A 31 7.76 -3.01 -18.65
N PHE A 32 7.55 -2.94 -17.33
CA PHE A 32 6.39 -3.55 -16.69
C PHE A 32 5.13 -2.72 -16.90
N ASN A 33 4.02 -3.37 -17.30
CA ASN A 33 2.71 -2.74 -17.52
C ASN A 33 1.54 -3.55 -16.96
N GLY A 34 1.82 -4.44 -16.01
CA GLY A 34 0.83 -5.33 -15.40
C GLY A 34 0.04 -4.70 -14.26
N ALA A 35 -0.74 -5.54 -13.57
CA ALA A 35 -1.50 -5.14 -12.39
C ALA A 35 -0.57 -4.77 -11.22
N ILE A 36 -1.06 -3.88 -10.36
CA ILE A 36 -0.40 -3.51 -9.10
C ILE A 36 -1.10 -4.23 -7.96
N GLU A 37 -0.32 -4.95 -7.18
CA GLU A 37 -0.81 -5.68 -6.02
C GLU A 37 -0.70 -4.82 -4.75
N LEU A 38 -1.72 -4.91 -3.90
CA LEU A 38 -1.71 -4.34 -2.57
C LEU A 38 -1.66 -5.46 -1.52
N GLU A 39 -0.55 -5.56 -0.81
CA GLU A 39 -0.34 -6.57 0.24
C GLU A 39 -0.02 -5.92 1.59
N ILE A 40 -0.97 -5.99 2.54
CA ILE A 40 -0.86 -5.41 3.87
C ILE A 40 -1.07 -6.47 4.94
N PHE A 41 -0.02 -6.73 5.72
CA PHE A 41 -0.13 -7.44 7.00
C PHE A 41 -0.22 -6.41 8.12
N SER A 42 -1.40 -6.31 8.72
CA SER A 42 -1.69 -5.31 9.73
C SER A 42 -2.86 -5.73 10.61
N PRO A 43 -2.63 -6.12 11.88
CA PRO A 43 -3.68 -6.36 12.85
C PRO A 43 -4.60 -5.16 13.03
N TYR A 44 -4.10 -3.94 12.78
CA TYR A 44 -4.91 -2.73 12.76
C TYR A 44 -5.95 -2.75 11.64
N TRP A 45 -5.55 -3.06 10.40
CA TRP A 45 -6.47 -3.12 9.25
C TRP A 45 -7.36 -4.37 9.28
N TRP A 46 -6.86 -5.51 9.77
CA TRP A 46 -7.65 -6.75 9.89
C TRP A 46 -8.86 -6.62 10.82
N GLN A 47 -8.84 -5.66 11.75
CA GLN A 47 -9.94 -5.38 12.67
C GLN A 47 -10.98 -4.40 12.10
N LYS A 48 -10.76 -3.83 10.91
CA LYS A 48 -11.68 -2.88 10.28
C LYS A 48 -12.74 -3.61 9.47
N ASP A 49 -13.83 -2.89 9.16
CA ASP A 49 -14.82 -3.36 8.20
C ASP A 49 -14.17 -3.56 6.82
N ILE A 50 -14.47 -4.68 6.16
CA ILE A 50 -13.82 -5.06 4.92
C ILE A 50 -14.21 -4.16 3.76
N ASN A 51 -15.47 -3.71 3.67
CA ASN A 51 -15.91 -2.85 2.57
C ASN A 51 -15.22 -1.50 2.66
N SER A 52 -15.21 -0.89 3.85
CA SER A 52 -14.47 0.36 4.08
C SER A 52 -12.97 0.20 3.81
N THR A 53 -12.38 -0.94 4.19
CA THR A 53 -10.96 -1.22 3.93
C THR A 53 -10.68 -1.32 2.43
N LEU A 54 -11.55 -1.96 1.66
CA LEU A 54 -11.41 -2.07 0.20
C LEU A 54 -11.61 -0.71 -0.49
N ASP A 55 -12.58 0.10 -0.06
CA ASP A 55 -12.79 1.45 -0.60
C ASP A 55 -11.55 2.33 -0.40
N ILE A 56 -10.97 2.31 0.82
CA ILE A 56 -9.72 3.01 1.12
C ILE A 56 -8.57 2.44 0.29
N SER A 57 -8.50 1.12 0.13
CA SER A 57 -7.44 0.47 -0.64
C SER A 57 -7.42 0.95 -2.09
N VAL A 58 -8.60 1.02 -2.73
CA VAL A 58 -8.75 1.51 -4.11
C VAL A 58 -8.35 2.98 -4.21
N ASP A 59 -8.83 3.83 -3.30
CA ASP A 59 -8.48 5.25 -3.26
C ASP A 59 -6.96 5.46 -3.11
N ARG A 60 -6.33 4.72 -2.20
CA ARG A 60 -4.89 4.86 -1.92
C ARG A 60 -4.02 4.33 -3.04
N ILE A 61 -4.42 3.24 -3.70
CA ILE A 61 -3.73 2.78 -4.92
C ILE A 61 -3.85 3.86 -6.01
N ALA A 62 -5.03 4.41 -6.25
CA ALA A 62 -5.23 5.41 -7.30
C ALA A 62 -4.44 6.71 -7.06
N HIS A 63 -4.22 7.08 -5.80
CA HIS A 63 -3.54 8.33 -5.45
C HIS A 63 -2.03 8.20 -5.24
N TYR A 64 -1.56 7.09 -4.66
CA TYR A 64 -0.17 6.94 -4.21
C TYR A 64 0.64 5.90 -4.97
N CYS A 65 0.01 5.03 -5.77
CA CYS A 65 0.71 3.99 -6.51
C CYS A 65 0.94 4.39 -7.96
#